data_AF-A0A1I5WT23-F1
#
_entry.id   AF-A0A1I5WT23-F1
#
_cell.length_a   1.000
_cell.length_b   1.000
_cell.length_c   1.000
_cell.angle_alpha   90.00
_cell.angle_beta   90.00
_cell.angle_gamma   90.00
#
_symmetry.space_group_name_H-M   'P 1'
#
loop_
_entity.id
_entity.type
_entity.pdbx_description
1 polymer ?
#
loop_
_entity_poly.entity_id
_entity_poly.type
_entity_poly.pdbx_seq_one_letter_code
_entity_poly.pdbx_strand_id
1 'polypeptide(L)'
;MKRNVRKSEKLLIGGLSFIFLFMITQDLVPLGALNDVQAISADRSRGELITVTLFGAGQVLLLMGMALFFIGKHYPLLVKLWLIIHQSFIFSGALIDWWIPYFSGYGAEQRIERYNNMFGDTHSFLPVIHGIVPNTLHVLFHSTLLACIIVTIYISVTDKKNARRVEEEKYIKAKAR
;
A
#
# COMPACT_ATOMS: atom_id res chain seq x y z
N MET A 1 -2.86 -29.59 7.10
CA MET A 1 -2.94 -29.46 5.61
C MET A 1 -1.89 -28.47 5.13
N LYS A 2 -0.97 -28.86 4.23
CA LYS A 2 -0.05 -27.92 3.57
C LYS A 2 -0.85 -27.02 2.61
N ARG A 3 -0.87 -25.71 2.83
CA ARG A 3 -1.49 -24.74 1.92
C ARG A 3 -0.53 -24.47 0.76
N ASN A 4 -1.04 -24.46 -0.47
CA ASN A 4 -0.25 -24.13 -1.66
C ASN A 4 -0.22 -22.61 -1.84
N VAL A 5 0.72 -21.95 -1.16
CA VAL A 5 0.86 -20.48 -1.19
C VAL A 5 1.64 -20.05 -2.44
N ARG A 6 1.00 -19.21 -3.26
CA ARG A 6 1.55 -18.70 -4.52
C ARG A 6 2.60 -17.63 -4.25
N LYS A 7 3.55 -17.48 -5.18
CA LYS A 7 4.54 -16.37 -5.13
C LYS A 7 3.85 -15.00 -5.11
N SER A 8 2.77 -14.83 -5.88
CA SER A 8 2.00 -13.58 -5.91
C SER A 8 1.35 -13.25 -4.56
N GLU A 9 0.87 -14.25 -3.81
CA GLU A 9 0.30 -14.02 -2.48
C GLU A 9 1.40 -13.60 -1.49
N LYS A 10 2.59 -14.24 -1.55
CA LYS A 10 3.73 -13.83 -0.73
C LYS A 10 4.16 -12.40 -1.04
N LEU A 11 4.18 -12.03 -2.32
CA LEU A 11 4.51 -10.67 -2.76
C LEU A 11 3.48 -9.66 -2.24
N LEU A 12 2.18 -9.97 -2.33
CA LEU A 12 1.12 -9.13 -1.79
C LEU A 12 1.28 -8.94 -0.28
N ILE A 13 1.51 -10.01 0.48
CA ILE A 13 1.72 -9.91 1.93
C ILE A 13 2.97 -9.09 2.24
N GLY A 14 4.08 -9.31 1.54
CA GLY A 14 5.31 -8.52 1.73
C GLY A 14 5.09 -7.02 1.49
N GLY A 15 4.39 -6.66 0.41
CA GLY A 15 4.04 -5.28 0.12
C GLY A 15 3.09 -4.66 1.14
N LEU A 16 2.04 -5.38 1.56
CA LEU A 16 1.13 -4.92 2.62
C LEU A 16 1.83 -4.80 3.97
N SER A 17 2.79 -5.68 4.29
CA SER A 17 3.61 -5.57 5.50
C SER A 17 4.53 -4.36 5.44
N PHE A 18 5.16 -4.06 4.30
CA PHE A 18 5.94 -2.84 4.11
C PHE A 18 5.06 -1.60 4.32
N ILE A 19 3.88 -1.56 3.69
CA ILE A 19 2.92 -0.45 3.86
C ILE A 19 2.48 -0.32 5.31
N PHE A 20 2.22 -1.43 6.01
CA PHE A 20 1.84 -1.41 7.41
C PHE A 20 2.94 -0.82 8.29
N LEU A 21 4.19 -1.24 8.07
CA LEU A 21 5.35 -0.69 8.76
C LEU A 21 5.47 0.81 8.48
N PHE A 22 5.38 1.23 7.22
CA PHE A 22 5.38 2.63 6.84
C PHE A 22 4.31 3.43 7.60
N MET A 23 3.06 2.93 7.65
CA MET A 23 1.96 3.61 8.34
C MET A 23 2.25 3.85 9.82
N ILE A 24 2.89 2.91 10.51
CA ILE A 24 3.17 3.03 11.96
C ILE A 24 4.50 3.73 12.27
N THR A 25 5.38 3.96 11.29
CA THR A 25 6.69 4.58 11.53
C THR A 25 6.85 5.97 10.94
N GLN A 26 6.21 6.28 9.80
CA GLN A 26 6.51 7.47 8.99
C GLN A 26 6.43 8.81 9.75
N ASP A 27 5.53 8.91 10.72
CA ASP A 27 5.31 10.15 11.49
C ASP A 27 5.72 10.00 12.97
N LEU A 28 6.20 8.82 13.37
CA LEU A 28 6.42 8.47 14.77
C LEU A 28 7.87 8.12 15.11
N VAL A 29 8.63 7.65 14.11
CA VAL A 29 10.01 7.19 14.28
C VAL A 29 10.93 8.03 13.40
N PRO A 30 12.01 8.63 13.95
CA PRO A 30 12.98 9.35 13.13
C PRO A 30 13.76 8.36 12.26
N LEU A 31 13.62 8.47 10.94
CA LEU A 31 14.28 7.64 9.94
C LEU A 31 15.45 8.39 9.25
N GLY A 32 16.05 9.34 9.98
CA GLY A 32 17.10 10.20 9.45
C GLY A 32 16.57 11.07 8.32
N ALA A 33 17.29 11.12 7.20
CA ALA A 33 16.90 11.97 6.06
C ALA A 33 15.58 11.53 5.38
N LEU A 34 14.96 10.41 5.73
CA LEU A 34 13.74 9.94 5.06
C LEU A 34 12.45 10.61 5.55
N ASN A 35 12.46 11.23 6.73
CA ASN A 35 11.32 11.95 7.29
C ASN A 35 11.76 13.00 8.32
N ASP A 36 10.91 14.01 8.55
CA ASP A 36 11.12 14.98 9.62
C ASP A 36 9.94 14.93 10.60
N VAL A 37 10.10 14.09 11.62
CA VAL A 37 9.08 13.91 12.66
C VAL A 37 8.85 15.19 13.46
N GLN A 38 9.87 16.04 13.62
CA GLN A 38 9.75 17.28 14.38
C GLN A 38 8.88 18.27 13.62
N ALA A 39 9.18 18.46 12.33
CA ALA A 39 8.40 19.29 11.42
C ALA A 39 6.93 18.83 11.32
N ILE A 40 6.71 17.52 11.18
CA ILE A 40 5.36 16.93 11.15
C ILE A 40 4.61 17.19 12.46
N SER A 41 5.29 17.07 13.62
CA SER A 41 4.70 17.32 14.94
C SER A 41 4.47 18.80 15.27
N ALA A 42 5.09 19.70 14.52
CA ALA A 42 4.85 21.14 14.61
C ALA A 42 3.61 21.56 13.81
N ASP A 43 3.34 20.88 12.68
CA ASP A 43 2.14 21.11 11.85
C ASP A 43 0.88 20.47 12.46
N ARG A 44 1.02 19.29 13.09
CA ARG A 44 -0.12 18.49 13.58
C ARG A 44 -0.09 18.24 15.07
N SER A 45 -1.26 18.22 15.68
CA SER A 45 -1.39 17.80 17.07
C SER A 45 -1.07 16.32 17.25
N ARG A 46 -0.59 15.93 18.45
CA ARG A 46 -0.34 14.52 18.78
C ARG A 46 -1.60 13.65 18.62
N GLY A 47 -2.78 14.20 18.93
CA GLY A 47 -4.05 13.50 18.77
C GLY A 47 -4.35 13.17 17.31
N GLU A 48 -4.18 14.15 16.42
CA GLU A 48 -4.36 13.95 14.97
C GLU A 48 -3.38 12.94 14.40
N LEU A 49 -2.10 13.00 14.80
CA LEU A 49 -1.09 12.03 14.36
C LEU A 49 -1.47 10.61 14.77
N ILE A 50 -1.89 10.40 16.02
CA ILE A 50 -2.36 9.09 16.50
C ILE A 50 -3.60 8.65 15.72
N THR A 51 -4.59 9.52 15.52
CA THR A 51 -5.82 9.19 14.80
C THR A 51 -5.54 8.79 13.35
N VAL A 52 -4.75 9.58 12.62
CA VAL A 52 -4.40 9.29 11.21
C VAL A 52 -3.59 8.00 11.10
N THR A 53 -2.62 7.80 12.01
CA THR A 53 -1.82 6.57 12.09
C THR A 53 -2.71 5.35 12.32
N LEU A 54 -3.58 5.38 13.33
CA LEU A 54 -4.44 4.25 13.66
C LEU A 54 -5.44 3.93 12.56
N PHE A 55 -6.02 4.96 11.93
CA PHE A 55 -6.94 4.77 10.82
C PHE A 55 -6.23 4.15 9.60
N GLY A 56 -5.08 4.69 9.21
CA GLY A 56 -4.27 4.16 8.11
C GLY A 56 -3.76 2.74 8.38
N ALA A 57 -3.15 2.51 9.55
CA ALA A 57 -2.65 1.20 9.95
C ALA A 57 -3.78 0.17 10.08
N GLY A 58 -4.93 0.55 10.62
CA GLY A 58 -6.11 -0.31 10.75
C GLY A 58 -6.66 -0.76 9.40
N GLN A 59 -6.74 0.14 8.42
CA GLN A 59 -7.14 -0.20 7.05
C GLN A 59 -6.19 -1.20 6.40
N VAL A 60 -4.88 -0.96 6.51
CA VAL A 60 -3.87 -1.87 5.96
C VAL A 60 -3.90 -3.23 6.66
N LEU A 61 -4.08 -3.24 7.99
CA LEU A 61 -4.21 -4.46 8.77
C LEU A 61 -5.44 -5.28 8.36
N LEU A 62 -6.57 -4.63 8.06
CA LEU A 62 -7.76 -5.28 7.53
C LEU A 62 -7.48 -5.96 6.18
N LEU A 63 -6.85 -5.24 5.24
CA LEU A 63 -6.45 -5.79 3.93
C LEU A 63 -5.50 -6.99 4.08
N MET A 64 -4.47 -6.83 4.91
CA MET A 64 -3.50 -7.88 5.21
C MET A 64 -4.16 -9.09 5.88
N GLY A 65 -5.08 -8.86 6.82
CA GLY A 65 -5.86 -9.89 7.49
C GLY A 65 -6.71 -10.70 6.51
N MET A 66 -7.42 -10.05 5.59
CA MET A 66 -8.16 -10.75 4.53
C MET A 66 -7.23 -11.54 3.61
N ALA A 67 -6.11 -10.95 3.20
CA ALA A 67 -5.14 -11.63 2.35
C ALA A 67 -4.54 -12.87 3.03
N LEU A 68 -4.21 -12.79 4.33
CA LEU A 68 -3.71 -13.93 5.12
C LEU A 68 -4.79 -14.98 5.39
N PHE A 69 -6.04 -14.58 5.62
CA PHE A 69 -7.12 -15.52 5.90
C PHE A 69 -7.42 -16.44 4.69
N PHE A 70 -7.35 -15.86 3.48
CA PHE A 70 -7.56 -16.56 2.22
C PHE A 70 -6.28 -17.06 1.54
N ILE A 71 -5.11 -16.90 2.16
CA ILE A 71 -3.84 -17.33 1.56
C ILE A 71 -3.84 -18.82 1.23
N GLY A 72 -3.48 -19.16 -0.01
CA GLY A 72 -3.48 -20.53 -0.54
C GLY A 72 -4.87 -21.14 -0.68
N LYS A 73 -5.94 -20.34 -0.61
CA LYS A 73 -7.35 -20.72 -0.83
C LYS A 73 -7.93 -19.95 -2.03
N HIS A 74 -9.16 -20.30 -2.40
CA HIS A 74 -9.94 -19.48 -3.33
C HIS A 74 -10.39 -18.19 -2.62
N TYR A 75 -10.21 -17.05 -3.28
CA TYR A 75 -10.66 -15.76 -2.77
C TYR A 75 -12.11 -15.53 -3.23
N PRO A 76 -13.08 -15.35 -2.31
CA PRO A 76 -14.44 -14.98 -2.68
C PRO A 76 -14.46 -13.68 -3.49
N LEU A 77 -15.43 -13.53 -4.38
CA LEU A 77 -15.54 -12.33 -5.23
C LEU A 77 -15.58 -11.04 -4.40
N LEU A 78 -16.32 -11.03 -3.29
CA LEU A 78 -16.41 -9.87 -2.42
C LEU A 78 -15.05 -9.47 -1.84
N VAL A 79 -14.22 -10.44 -1.47
CA VAL A 79 -12.86 -10.19 -0.94
C VAL A 79 -11.96 -9.63 -2.03
N LYS A 80 -12.04 -10.15 -3.25
CA LYS A 80 -11.30 -9.62 -4.41
C LYS A 80 -11.67 -8.18 -4.68
N LEU A 81 -12.97 -7.88 -4.78
CA LEU A 81 -13.47 -6.54 -5.02
C LEU A 81 -13.04 -5.59 -3.90
N TRP A 82 -13.18 -6.00 -2.64
CA TRP A 82 -12.77 -5.18 -1.51
C TRP A 82 -11.28 -4.87 -1.53
N LEU A 83 -10.42 -5.89 -1.72
CA LEU A 83 -8.97 -5.69 -1.80
C LEU A 83 -8.60 -4.71 -2.92
N ILE A 84 -9.23 -4.81 -4.09
CA ILE A 84 -8.96 -3.91 -5.23
C ILE A 84 -9.48 -2.50 -4.96
N ILE A 85 -10.76 -2.35 -4.62
CA ILE A 85 -11.43 -1.05 -4.47
C ILE A 85 -10.78 -0.25 -3.35
N HIS A 86 -10.53 -0.87 -2.20
CA HIS A 86 -10.02 -0.17 -1.03
C HIS A 86 -8.59 0.33 -1.26
N GLN A 87 -7.70 -0.51 -1.81
CA GLN A 87 -6.34 -0.07 -2.17
C GLN A 87 -6.36 1.01 -3.25
N SER A 88 -7.27 0.89 -4.24
CA SER A 88 -7.42 1.91 -5.29
C SER A 88 -7.88 3.25 -4.74
N PHE A 89 -8.75 3.27 -3.73
CA PHE A 89 -9.20 4.51 -3.09
C PHE A 89 -8.04 5.21 -2.36
N ILE A 90 -7.22 4.46 -1.61
CA ILE A 90 -6.01 4.98 -0.97
C ILE A 90 -5.04 5.54 -2.03
N PHE A 91 -4.84 4.81 -3.13
CA PHE A 91 -3.95 5.23 -4.21
C PHE A 91 -4.47 6.48 -4.93
N SER A 92 -5.78 6.60 -5.15
CA SER A 92 -6.38 7.82 -5.70
C SER A 92 -6.13 9.04 -4.80
N GLY A 93 -6.20 8.89 -3.47
CA GLY A 93 -5.80 9.95 -2.54
C GLY A 93 -4.34 10.36 -2.74
N ALA A 94 -3.43 9.39 -2.82
CA ALA A 94 -2.02 9.64 -3.13
C ALA A 94 -1.82 10.34 -4.48
N LEU A 95 -2.59 9.98 -5.51
CA LEU A 95 -2.55 10.66 -6.80
C LEU A 95 -3.00 12.12 -6.67
N ILE A 96 -4.12 12.38 -6.00
CA ILE A 96 -4.69 13.73 -5.85
C ILE A 96 -3.79 14.64 -5.03
N ASP A 97 -3.20 14.13 -3.94
CA ASP A 97 -2.41 14.97 -3.03
C ASP A 97 -0.97 15.15 -3.48
N TRP A 98 -0.40 14.21 -4.23
CA TRP A 98 1.02 14.20 -4.56
C TRP A 98 1.28 14.26 -6.06
N TRP A 99 0.75 13.30 -6.81
CA TRP A 99 1.19 13.10 -8.20
C TRP A 99 0.52 14.02 -9.20
N ILE A 100 -0.75 14.36 -9.01
CA ILE A 100 -1.47 15.32 -9.84
C ILE A 100 -0.83 16.71 -9.69
N PRO A 101 -0.68 17.28 -8.47
CA PRO A 101 0.00 18.56 -8.29
C PRO A 101 1.43 18.56 -8.85
N TYR A 102 2.16 17.46 -8.66
CA TYR A 102 3.53 17.32 -9.16
C TYR A 102 3.60 17.32 -10.70
N PHE A 103 2.75 16.57 -11.41
CA PHE A 103 2.85 16.47 -12.88
C PHE A 103 2.12 17.58 -13.64
N SER A 104 1.02 18.12 -13.10
CA SER A 104 0.18 19.09 -13.82
C SER A 104 0.17 20.49 -13.20
N GLY A 105 0.73 20.66 -12.00
CA GLY A 105 0.62 21.91 -11.23
C GLY A 105 -0.78 22.15 -10.64
N TYR A 106 -1.78 21.33 -10.98
CA TYR A 106 -3.13 21.53 -10.50
C TYR A 106 -3.20 21.35 -8.99
N GLY A 107 -3.62 22.40 -8.29
CA GLY A 107 -3.72 22.38 -6.84
C GLY A 107 -2.39 22.52 -6.09
N ALA A 108 -1.28 22.83 -6.79
CA ALA A 108 0.05 22.90 -6.19
C ALA A 108 0.20 24.10 -5.25
N GLU A 109 -0.27 25.28 -5.65
CA GLU A 109 -0.16 26.51 -4.85
C GLU A 109 -0.73 26.36 -3.43
N GLN A 110 -1.85 25.64 -3.26
CA GLN A 110 -2.45 25.42 -1.93
C GLN A 110 -1.72 24.37 -1.08
N ARG A 111 -0.70 23.69 -1.64
CA ARG A 111 0.02 22.58 -1.00
C ARG A 111 1.48 22.87 -0.74
N ILE A 112 2.11 23.74 -1.53
CA ILE A 112 3.56 24.01 -1.46
C ILE A 112 4.00 24.40 -0.05
N GLU A 113 3.30 25.34 0.60
CA GLU A 113 3.66 25.81 1.95
C GLU A 113 3.65 24.65 2.96
N ARG A 114 2.51 23.96 3.06
CA ARG A 114 2.37 22.81 3.96
C ARG A 114 3.34 21.69 3.63
N TYR A 115 3.56 21.42 2.34
CA TYR A 115 4.53 20.42 1.88
C TYR A 115 5.94 20.78 2.35
N ASN A 116 6.39 22.01 2.12
CA ASN A 116 7.72 22.46 2.52
C ASN A 116 7.88 22.46 4.04
N ASN A 117 6.84 22.87 4.78
CA ASN A 117 6.86 22.86 6.23
C ASN A 117 7.02 21.45 6.80
N MET A 118 6.44 20.42 6.18
CA MET A 118 6.49 19.04 6.69
C MET A 118 7.64 18.20 6.10
N PHE A 119 8.07 18.49 4.88
CA PHE A 119 8.92 17.60 4.08
C PHE A 119 10.08 18.30 3.37
N GLY A 120 10.24 19.62 3.52
CA GLY A 120 11.28 20.40 2.83
C GLY A 120 12.70 19.92 3.11
N ASP A 121 12.95 19.45 4.34
CA ASP A 121 14.26 18.93 4.78
C ASP A 121 14.40 17.41 4.64
N THR A 122 13.51 16.76 3.88
CA THR A 122 13.54 15.31 3.65
C THR A 122 14.18 14.95 2.30
N HIS A 123 14.85 13.79 2.27
CA HIS A 123 15.53 13.30 1.09
C HIS A 123 14.54 13.00 -0.04
N SER A 124 14.80 13.62 -1.19
CA SER A 124 14.05 13.44 -2.42
C SER A 124 15.01 13.14 -3.57
N PHE A 125 14.78 12.02 -4.27
CA PHE A 125 15.57 11.69 -5.47
C PHE A 125 14.96 12.27 -6.76
N LEU A 126 13.70 12.69 -6.69
CA LEU A 126 13.02 13.36 -7.79
C LEU A 126 13.38 14.86 -7.81
N PRO A 127 13.38 15.51 -8.99
CA PRO A 127 13.53 16.95 -9.06
C PRO A 127 12.28 17.67 -8.51
N VAL A 128 12.44 18.92 -8.10
CA VAL A 128 11.30 19.79 -7.78
C VAL A 128 10.59 20.17 -9.07
N ILE A 129 9.27 19.94 -9.11
CA ILE A 129 8.42 20.25 -10.25
C ILE A 129 7.17 20.96 -9.72
N HIS A 130 6.85 22.14 -10.27
CA HIS A 130 5.74 23.01 -9.81
C HIS A 130 5.77 23.31 -8.30
N GLY A 131 6.97 23.41 -7.72
CA GLY A 131 7.17 23.71 -6.29
C GLY A 131 6.94 22.52 -5.35
N ILE A 132 6.65 21.33 -5.86
CA ILE A 132 6.42 20.11 -5.08
C ILE A 132 7.46 19.06 -5.46
N VAL A 133 7.86 18.24 -4.50
CA VAL A 133 8.70 17.06 -4.76
C VAL A 133 8.27 15.92 -3.85
N PRO A 134 7.68 14.82 -4.33
CA PRO A 134 7.40 13.69 -3.46
C PRO A 134 8.69 13.12 -2.86
N ASN A 135 8.80 13.13 -1.54
CA ASN A 135 10.00 12.60 -0.89
C ASN A 135 10.15 11.10 -1.11
N THR A 136 11.37 10.61 -0.93
CA THR A 136 11.74 9.23 -1.28
C THR A 136 10.85 8.20 -0.58
N LEU A 137 10.53 8.45 0.69
CA LEU A 137 9.72 7.53 1.48
C LEU A 137 8.28 7.43 0.94
N HIS A 138 7.65 8.56 0.58
CA HIS A 138 6.32 8.58 -0.04
C HIS A 138 6.33 7.94 -1.44
N VAL A 139 7.38 8.16 -2.23
CA VAL A 139 7.50 7.48 -3.54
C VAL A 139 7.56 5.97 -3.38
N LEU A 140 8.32 5.45 -2.41
CA LEU A 140 8.38 4.02 -2.11
C LEU A 140 7.03 3.48 -1.64
N PHE A 141 6.33 4.21 -0.77
CA PHE A 141 4.99 3.85 -0.32
C PHE A 141 3.99 3.78 -1.49
N HIS A 142 3.89 4.83 -2.31
CA HIS A 142 2.96 4.89 -3.45
C HIS A 142 3.26 3.81 -4.50
N SER A 143 4.54 3.56 -4.78
CA SER A 143 4.96 2.53 -5.73
C SER A 143 4.63 1.12 -5.21
N THR A 144 4.83 0.88 -3.91
CA THR A 144 4.47 -0.40 -3.28
C THR A 144 2.96 -0.61 -3.27
N LEU A 145 2.18 0.43 -2.99
CA LEU A 145 0.71 0.38 -3.06
C LEU A 145 0.22 0.05 -4.47
N LEU A 146 0.78 0.70 -5.50
CA LEU A 146 0.48 0.39 -6.90
C LEU A 146 0.82 -1.07 -7.25
N ALA A 147 1.99 -1.55 -6.82
CA ALA A 147 2.38 -2.94 -7.02
C ALA A 147 1.41 -3.92 -6.33
N CYS A 148 0.98 -3.62 -5.10
CA CYS A 148 -0.02 -4.43 -4.39
C CYS A 148 -1.37 -4.45 -5.13
N ILE A 149 -1.83 -3.34 -5.70
CA ILE A 149 -3.04 -3.29 -6.53
C ILE A 149 -2.90 -4.21 -7.75
N ILE A 150 -1.79 -4.10 -8.50
CA ILE A 150 -1.52 -4.92 -9.68
C ILE A 150 -1.48 -6.41 -9.31
N VAL A 151 -0.78 -6.76 -8.23
CA VAL A 151 -0.71 -8.15 -7.73
C VAL A 151 -2.08 -8.65 -7.29
N THR A 152 -2.90 -7.82 -6.65
CA THR A 152 -4.26 -8.17 -6.23
C THR A 152 -5.15 -8.45 -7.45
N ILE A 153 -5.07 -7.62 -8.49
CA ILE A 153 -5.78 -7.84 -9.75
C ILE A 153 -5.31 -9.15 -10.39
N TYR A 154 -4.00 -9.38 -10.46
CA TYR A 154 -3.43 -10.62 -10.98
C TYR A 154 -3.91 -11.86 -10.24
N ILE A 155 -3.92 -11.85 -8.90
CA ILE A 155 -4.47 -12.93 -8.09
C ILE A 155 -5.95 -13.13 -8.43
N SER A 156 -6.72 -12.04 -8.51
CA SER A 156 -8.16 -12.08 -8.76
C SER A 156 -8.53 -12.74 -10.09
N VAL A 157 -7.78 -12.46 -11.16
CA VAL A 157 -8.02 -13.03 -12.49
C VAL A 157 -7.48 -14.45 -12.66
N THR A 158 -6.41 -14.82 -11.94
CA THR A 158 -5.78 -16.16 -12.05
C THR A 158 -6.32 -17.19 -11.07
N ASP A 159 -7.13 -16.78 -10.10
CA ASP A 159 -7.59 -17.63 -9.01
C ASP A 159 -8.40 -18.86 -9.44
N LYS A 160 -9.31 -18.69 -10.42
CA LYS A 160 -10.15 -19.79 -10.92
C LYS A 160 -9.33 -20.87 -11.62
N LYS A 161 -8.31 -20.49 -12.40
CA LYS A 161 -7.44 -21.42 -13.12
C LYS A 161 -6.68 -22.33 -12.15
N ASN A 162 -6.23 -21.77 -11.02
CA ASN A 162 -5.51 -22.54 -10.01
C ASN A 162 -6.42 -23.45 -9.18
N ALA A 163 -7.64 -23.03 -8.85
CA ALA A 163 -8.59 -23.89 -8.14
C ALA A 163 -8.85 -25.19 -8.93
N ARG A 164 -9.11 -25.06 -10.24
CA ARG A 164 -9.31 -26.20 -11.14
C ARG A 164 -8.08 -27.11 -11.21
N ARG A 165 -6.87 -26.54 -11.37
CA ARG A 165 -5.63 -27.33 -11.43
C ARG A 165 -5.38 -28.14 -10.15
N VAL A 166 -5.65 -27.55 -8.98
CA VAL A 166 -5.48 -28.24 -7.69
C VAL A 166 -6.48 -29.40 -7.53
N GLU A 167 -7.71 -29.25 -8.03
CA GLU A 167 -8.69 -30.34 -8.05
C GLU A 167 -8.26 -31.47 -9.00
N GLU A 168 -7.80 -31.13 -10.20
CA GLU A 168 -7.29 -32.10 -11.19
C GLU A 168 -6.08 -32.89 -10.64
N GLU A 169 -5.11 -32.22 -10.00
CA GLU A 169 -3.95 -32.87 -9.36
C GLU A 169 -4.38 -33.82 -8.22
N LYS A 170 -5.40 -33.46 -7.43
CA LYS A 170 -5.95 -34.35 -6.39
C LYS A 170 -6.64 -35.57 -6.99
N TYR A 171 -7.43 -35.38 -8.05
CA TYR A 171 -8.13 -36.45 -8.74
C TYR A 171 -7.15 -37.47 -9.32
N ILE A 172 -6.10 -37.02 -10.02
CA ILE A 172 -5.05 -37.89 -10.59
C ILE A 172 -4.36 -38.70 -9.49
N LYS A 173 -3.98 -38.07 -8.38
CA LYS A 173 -3.34 -38.77 -7.24
C LYS A 173 -4.26 -39.79 -6.56
N ALA A 174 -5.58 -39.54 -6.55
CA ALA A 174 -6.54 -40.48 -5.99
C ALA A 174 -6.71 -41.73 -6.87
N LYS A 175 -6.62 -41.59 -8.19
CA LYS A 175 -6.73 -42.71 -9.15
C LYS A 175 -5.44 -43.54 -9.29
N ALA A 176 -4.29 -42.97 -8.94
CA ALA A 176 -2.99 -43.64 -8.98
C ALA A 176 -2.69 -44.47 -7.71
N ARG A 177 -3.65 -44.62 -6.80
CA ARG A 177 -3.61 -45.46 -5.60
C ARG A 177 -4.64 -46.57 -5.74
#